data_AF-A0A7U9XB06-F1
#
_entry.id   AF-A0A7U9XB06-F1
#
_cell.length_a   1.000
_cell.length_b   1.000
_cell.length_c   1.000
_cell.angle_alpha   90.00
_cell.angle_beta   90.00
_cell.angle_gamma   90.00
#
_symmetry.space_group_name_H-M   'P 1'
#
loop_
_entity.id
_entity.type
_entity.pdbx_description
1 polymer ?
#
loop_
_entity_poly.entity_id
_entity_poly.type
_entity_poly.pdbx_seq_one_letter_code
_entity_poly.pdbx_strand_id
1 'polypeptide(L)'
;MSWNPKYIFLILTTIIITYFSGIGISKAHKKGSIIEKKFFATVSIALNLMILFFFKYFDFAIDSINRSLQMGDFKLLNPTFDVLLPVGISFYTFQALSYTMDVYRDENFKVERHFGRYALFVTFFPQLVAGPIERSKNLLSQFYEEHYFDYQRVKNGLLLMIWGLFQKIVIADRAAIVVNTVYNNLTAYTGFEVIVATMFFAVQVYCDFCGYSDIAIGASRVMGFNLMTNFRQPYFSQSIKEFWRRWHISLSTWFRDYVYIPLGGSRCSKIKKYRNLMITFLVSGLWHGANWTYVVGGARTLSDFRRNFGTSKIKDNKGSSCRCKYICT
;
A
#
# COMPACT_ATOMS: atom_id res chain seq x y z
N MET A 1 7.97 1.08 21.95
CA MET A 1 7.42 -0.01 21.12
C MET A 1 7.44 -1.29 21.95
N SER A 2 6.39 -1.55 22.71
CA SER A 2 6.24 -2.83 23.40
C SER A 2 5.67 -3.86 22.42
N TRP A 3 6.41 -4.95 22.23
CA TRP A 3 5.86 -6.14 21.57
C TRP A 3 4.69 -6.63 22.40
N ASN A 4 3.48 -6.50 21.88
CA ASN A 4 2.29 -7.05 22.53
C ASN A 4 1.96 -8.38 21.83
N PRO A 5 2.14 -9.53 22.52
CA PRO A 5 1.83 -10.85 21.96
C PRO A 5 0.39 -10.96 21.45
N LYS A 6 -0.52 -10.11 21.97
CA LYS A 6 -1.92 -10.05 21.53
C LYS A 6 -2.05 -9.76 20.02
N TYR A 7 -1.11 -9.04 19.40
CA TYR A 7 -1.16 -8.74 17.96
C TYR A 7 -0.81 -9.93 17.07
N ILE A 8 -0.14 -10.96 17.61
CA ILE A 8 0.10 -12.21 16.87
C ILE A 8 -1.23 -12.88 16.54
N PHE A 9 -2.20 -12.86 17.47
CA PHE A 9 -3.54 -13.39 17.21
C PHE A 9 -4.26 -12.66 16.09
N LEU A 10 -4.02 -11.35 15.95
CA LEU A 10 -4.60 -10.56 14.87
C LEU A 10 -4.06 -10.98 13.51
N ILE A 11 -2.74 -11.09 13.40
CA ILE A 11 -2.07 -11.56 12.18
C ILE A 11 -2.51 -12.99 11.85
N LEU A 12 -2.53 -13.87 12.85
CA LEU A 12 -2.97 -15.25 12.70
C LEU A 12 -4.43 -15.35 12.23
N THR A 13 -5.31 -14.48 12.75
CA THR A 13 -6.70 -14.40 12.31
C THR A 13 -6.78 -14.01 10.84
N THR A 14 -6.03 -12.98 10.42
CA THR A 14 -5.92 -12.61 9.00
C THR A 14 -5.43 -13.79 8.15
N ILE A 15 -4.36 -14.48 8.58
CA ILE A 15 -3.78 -15.65 7.88
C ILE A 15 -4.83 -16.75 7.73
N ILE A 16 -5.52 -17.13 8.80
CA ILE A 16 -6.54 -18.18 8.79
C ILE A 16 -7.65 -17.83 7.81
N ILE A 17 -8.19 -16.61 7.91
CA ILE A 17 -9.28 -16.14 7.04
C ILE A 17 -8.86 -16.22 5.58
N THR A 18 -7.72 -15.64 5.21
CA THR A 18 -7.31 -15.56 3.81
C THR A 18 -6.83 -16.91 3.25
N TYR A 19 -6.20 -17.75 4.08
CA TYR A 19 -5.82 -19.12 3.70
C TYR A 19 -7.05 -19.98 3.34
N PHE A 20 -8.03 -20.06 4.25
CA PHE A 20 -9.23 -20.86 4.01
C PHE A 20 -10.09 -20.28 2.90
N SER A 21 -10.20 -18.95 2.79
CA SER A 21 -10.86 -18.31 1.66
C SER A 21 -10.18 -18.61 0.33
N GLY A 22 -8.84 -18.61 0.26
CA GLY A 22 -8.09 -18.98 -0.94
C GLY A 22 -8.39 -20.42 -1.39
N ILE A 23 -8.41 -21.36 -0.44
CA ILE A 23 -8.78 -22.76 -0.72
C ILE A 23 -10.26 -22.86 -1.15
N GLY A 24 -11.16 -22.13 -0.51
CA GLY A 24 -12.58 -22.09 -0.84
C GLY A 24 -12.84 -21.58 -2.25
N ILE A 25 -12.18 -20.49 -2.63
CA ILE A 25 -12.24 -19.93 -3.99
C ILE A 25 -11.69 -20.94 -5.01
N SER A 26 -10.57 -21.61 -4.72
CA SER A 26 -10.01 -22.65 -5.59
C SER A 26 -10.97 -23.81 -5.83
N LYS A 27 -11.67 -24.26 -4.78
CA LYS A 27 -12.69 -25.31 -4.91
C LYS A 27 -13.90 -24.84 -5.72
N ALA A 28 -14.34 -23.59 -5.49
CA ALA A 28 -15.45 -23.00 -6.24
C ALA A 28 -15.12 -22.84 -7.74
N HIS A 29 -13.88 -22.49 -8.09
CA HIS A 29 -13.39 -22.48 -9.47
C HIS A 29 -13.50 -23.86 -10.11
N LYS A 30 -13.03 -24.92 -9.45
CA LYS A 30 -13.13 -26.30 -9.96
C LYS A 30 -14.58 -26.76 -10.17
N LYS A 31 -15.51 -26.27 -9.35
CA LYS A 31 -16.95 -26.56 -9.48
C LYS A 31 -17.67 -25.67 -10.50
N GLY A 32 -17.04 -24.61 -11.02
CA GLY A 32 -17.69 -23.59 -11.84
C GLY A 32 -18.72 -22.72 -11.09
N SER A 33 -18.74 -22.74 -9.75
CA SER A 33 -19.73 -22.01 -8.96
C SER A 33 -19.31 -20.55 -8.74
N ILE A 34 -19.89 -19.64 -9.52
CA ILE A 34 -19.63 -18.21 -9.40
C ILE A 34 -20.10 -17.62 -8.06
N ILE A 35 -21.17 -18.19 -7.47
CA ILE A 35 -21.77 -17.72 -6.21
C ILE A 35 -20.83 -18.04 -5.05
N GLU A 36 -20.38 -19.29 -4.93
CA GLU A 36 -19.43 -19.71 -3.89
C GLU A 36 -18.13 -18.90 -3.98
N LYS A 37 -17.61 -18.71 -5.21
CA LYS A 37 -16.41 -17.92 -5.47
C LYS A 37 -16.54 -16.48 -4.97
N LYS A 38 -17.67 -15.82 -5.30
CA LYS A 38 -17.96 -14.46 -4.83
C LYS A 38 -18.14 -14.40 -3.32
N PHE A 39 -18.81 -15.39 -2.73
CA PHE A 39 -19.03 -15.47 -1.30
C PHE A 39 -17.70 -15.53 -0.54
N PHE A 40 -16.83 -16.50 -0.85
CA PHE A 40 -15.54 -16.65 -0.16
C PHE A 40 -14.64 -15.42 -0.31
N ALA A 41 -14.60 -14.82 -1.52
CA ALA A 41 -13.83 -13.60 -1.73
C ALA A 41 -14.40 -12.41 -0.95
N THR A 42 -15.72 -12.23 -0.96
CA THR A 42 -16.38 -11.11 -0.27
C THR A 42 -16.21 -11.22 1.23
N VAL A 43 -16.41 -12.42 1.81
CA VAL A 43 -16.20 -12.68 3.24
C VAL A 43 -14.76 -12.40 3.63
N SER A 44 -13.79 -12.89 2.86
CA SER A 44 -12.36 -12.66 3.12
C SER A 44 -12.00 -11.17 3.12
N ILE A 45 -12.47 -10.43 2.11
CA ILE A 45 -12.22 -9.00 1.97
C ILE A 45 -12.92 -8.24 3.10
N ALA A 46 -14.18 -8.54 3.38
CA ALA A 46 -14.98 -7.87 4.40
C ALA A 46 -14.37 -8.04 5.79
N LEU A 47 -13.98 -9.26 6.19
CA LEU A 47 -13.39 -9.50 7.50
C LEU A 47 -12.03 -8.81 7.67
N ASN A 48 -11.17 -8.84 6.64
CA ASN A 48 -9.87 -8.16 6.72
C ASN A 48 -10.00 -6.64 6.74
N LEU A 49 -10.94 -6.08 5.96
CA LEU A 49 -11.22 -4.65 5.99
C LEU A 49 -11.90 -4.23 7.30
N MET A 50 -12.73 -5.09 7.90
CA MET A 50 -13.35 -4.84 9.21
C MET A 50 -12.28 -4.80 10.31
N ILE A 51 -11.33 -5.74 10.30
CA ILE A 51 -10.17 -5.72 11.21
C ILE A 51 -9.38 -4.42 11.01
N LEU A 52 -9.02 -4.08 9.76
CA LEU A 52 -8.30 -2.84 9.48
C LEU A 52 -9.08 -1.60 9.95
N PHE A 53 -10.40 -1.58 9.74
CA PHE A 53 -11.25 -0.48 10.16
C PHE A 53 -11.32 -0.33 11.68
N PHE A 54 -11.53 -1.41 12.40
CA PHE A 54 -11.59 -1.39 13.86
C PHE A 54 -10.31 -0.86 14.49
N PHE A 55 -9.14 -1.30 14.01
CA PHE A 55 -7.87 -0.87 14.61
C PHE A 55 -7.39 0.49 14.11
N LYS A 56 -7.74 0.91 12.88
CA LYS A 56 -7.17 2.11 12.24
C LYS A 56 -8.10 3.29 12.10
N TYR A 57 -9.40 3.05 11.93
CA TYR A 57 -10.37 4.09 11.59
C TYR A 57 -11.45 4.27 12.66
N PHE A 58 -11.51 3.40 13.68
CA PHE A 58 -12.55 3.46 14.71
C PHE A 58 -12.54 4.79 15.46
N ASP A 59 -11.40 5.21 16.00
CA ASP A 59 -11.30 6.49 16.74
C ASP A 59 -11.64 7.68 15.85
N PHE A 60 -11.14 7.69 14.61
CA PHE A 60 -11.47 8.73 13.64
C PHE A 60 -12.96 8.77 13.29
N ALA A 61 -13.62 7.60 13.20
CA ALA A 61 -15.05 7.51 12.95
C ALA A 61 -15.85 8.04 14.14
N ILE A 62 -15.48 7.67 15.36
CA ILE A 62 -16.08 8.18 16.60
C ILE A 62 -15.89 9.69 16.72
N ASP A 63 -14.68 10.21 16.49
CA ASP A 63 -14.40 11.65 16.49
C ASP A 63 -15.24 12.40 15.46
N SER A 64 -15.39 11.83 14.26
CA SER A 64 -16.20 12.43 13.20
C SER A 64 -17.69 12.46 13.56
N ILE A 65 -18.20 11.38 14.16
CA ILE A 65 -19.59 11.29 14.64
C ILE A 65 -19.80 12.28 15.79
N ASN A 66 -18.88 12.34 16.76
CA ASN A 66 -18.95 13.26 17.89
C ASN A 66 -18.97 14.72 17.43
N ARG A 67 -18.15 15.10 16.44
CA ARG A 67 -18.19 16.44 15.85
C ARG A 67 -19.56 16.75 15.22
N SER A 68 -20.18 15.78 14.53
CA SER A 68 -21.51 15.96 13.96
C SER A 68 -22.62 16.01 15.04
N LEU A 69 -22.51 15.22 16.10
CA LEU A 69 -23.45 15.22 17.23
C LEU A 69 -23.36 16.49 18.07
N GLN A 70 -22.16 17.07 18.23
CA GLN A 70 -21.96 18.39 18.85
C GLN A 70 -22.67 19.52 18.10
N MET A 71 -22.81 19.41 16.78
CA MET A 71 -23.58 20.39 16.00
C MET A 71 -25.10 20.25 16.21
N GLY A 72 -25.56 19.16 16.85
CA GLY A 72 -26.98 18.87 17.09
C GLY A 72 -27.37 18.69 18.56
N ASP A 73 -26.53 19.10 19.52
CA ASP A 73 -26.77 18.97 20.98
C ASP A 73 -27.06 17.54 21.48
N PHE A 74 -26.57 16.51 20.78
CA PHE A 74 -26.74 15.11 21.19
C PHE A 74 -25.62 14.64 22.14
N LYS A 75 -25.91 13.65 22.99
CA LYS A 75 -24.90 13.02 23.88
C LYS A 75 -23.75 12.42 23.06
N LEU A 76 -22.52 12.72 23.50
CA LEU A 76 -21.30 12.23 22.87
C LEU A 76 -21.08 10.75 23.13
N LEU A 77 -20.58 10.06 22.11
CA LEU A 77 -20.11 8.68 22.22
C LEU A 77 -18.65 8.72 22.65
N ASN A 78 -18.35 8.32 23.88
CA ASN A 78 -16.98 8.19 24.38
C ASN A 78 -16.61 6.72 24.68
N PRO A 79 -16.58 5.83 23.67
CA PRO A 79 -16.03 4.50 23.87
C PRO A 79 -14.50 4.61 24.05
N THR A 80 -13.99 4.33 25.24
CA THR A 80 -12.54 4.29 25.51
C THR A 80 -11.95 2.96 25.07
N PHE A 81 -11.59 2.85 23.80
CA PHE A 81 -10.75 1.76 23.31
C PHE A 81 -9.32 2.25 23.14
N ASP A 82 -8.51 2.12 24.20
CA ASP A 82 -7.06 2.36 24.11
C ASP A 82 -6.38 1.14 23.47
N VAL A 83 -6.70 0.91 22.19
CA VAL A 83 -6.14 -0.20 21.42
C VAL A 83 -4.98 0.35 20.61
N LEU A 84 -3.77 0.15 21.12
CA LEU A 84 -2.56 0.49 20.40
C LEU A 84 -2.56 -0.17 19.01
N LEU A 85 -2.25 0.63 17.99
CA LEU A 85 -2.20 0.20 16.58
C LEU A 85 -1.15 -0.90 16.38
N PRO A 86 -1.52 -2.08 15.86
CA PRO A 86 -0.57 -3.13 15.55
C PRO A 86 0.37 -2.66 14.44
N VAL A 87 1.66 -2.72 14.71
CA VAL A 87 2.69 -2.39 13.72
C VAL A 87 2.53 -3.29 12.49
N GLY A 88 2.49 -2.70 11.30
CA GLY A 88 2.39 -3.44 10.03
C GLY A 88 0.97 -3.86 9.61
N ILE A 89 -0.09 -3.56 10.37
CA ILE A 89 -1.48 -3.95 10.03
C ILE A 89 -1.88 -3.63 8.60
N SER A 90 -1.54 -2.43 8.15
CA SER A 90 -1.87 -1.99 6.81
C SER A 90 -1.13 -2.78 5.71
N PHE A 91 0.11 -3.20 5.96
CA PHE A 91 0.94 -3.91 5.00
C PHE A 91 0.52 -5.37 4.87
N TYR A 92 0.43 -6.11 5.99
CA TYR A 92 0.04 -7.52 5.93
C TYR A 92 -1.43 -7.69 5.49
N THR A 93 -2.32 -6.76 5.83
CA THR A 93 -3.71 -6.79 5.32
C THR A 93 -3.73 -6.61 3.80
N PHE A 94 -2.94 -5.69 3.24
CA PHE A 94 -2.88 -5.48 1.79
C PHE A 94 -2.27 -6.68 1.07
N GLN A 95 -1.25 -7.30 1.67
CA GLN A 95 -0.64 -8.52 1.15
C GLN A 95 -1.63 -9.70 1.16
N ALA A 96 -2.36 -9.89 2.26
CA ALA A 96 -3.38 -10.93 2.40
C ALA A 96 -4.56 -10.73 1.44
N LEU A 97 -5.03 -9.48 1.28
CA LEU A 97 -6.06 -9.12 0.30
C LEU A 97 -5.59 -9.36 -1.15
N SER A 98 -4.32 -9.06 -1.46
CA SER A 98 -3.75 -9.33 -2.79
C SER A 98 -3.88 -10.80 -3.14
N TYR A 99 -3.51 -11.69 -2.21
CA TYR A 99 -3.62 -13.14 -2.40
C TYR A 99 -5.06 -13.57 -2.68
N THR A 100 -6.03 -13.17 -1.85
CA THR A 100 -7.45 -13.51 -2.08
C THR A 100 -7.93 -13.02 -3.44
N MET A 101 -7.57 -11.79 -3.83
CA MET A 101 -7.99 -11.22 -5.11
C MET A 101 -7.29 -11.87 -6.31
N ASP A 102 -6.02 -12.27 -6.17
CA ASP A 102 -5.28 -13.02 -7.20
C ASP A 102 -5.93 -14.38 -7.45
N VAL A 103 -6.22 -15.13 -6.40
CA VAL A 103 -6.92 -16.42 -6.46
C VAL A 103 -8.32 -16.26 -7.05
N TYR A 104 -9.03 -15.18 -6.71
CA TYR A 104 -10.37 -14.91 -7.25
C TYR A 104 -10.34 -14.61 -8.76
N ARG A 105 -9.37 -13.82 -9.23
CA ARG A 105 -9.32 -13.34 -10.62
C ARG A 105 -8.75 -14.35 -11.59
N ASP A 106 -7.74 -15.09 -11.16
CA ASP A 106 -6.94 -15.94 -12.03
C ASP A 106 -7.21 -17.41 -11.68
N GLU A 107 -7.91 -18.10 -12.58
CA GLU A 107 -8.24 -19.52 -12.46
C GLU A 107 -6.98 -20.41 -12.44
N ASN A 108 -5.90 -19.96 -13.07
CA ASN A 108 -4.63 -20.68 -13.14
C ASN A 108 -3.71 -20.36 -11.95
N PHE A 109 -4.15 -19.52 -11.01
CA PHE A 109 -3.36 -19.19 -9.84
C PHE A 109 -3.16 -20.43 -8.95
N LYS A 110 -1.90 -20.79 -8.71
CA LYS A 110 -1.54 -21.89 -7.81
C LYS A 110 -1.81 -21.48 -6.36
N VAL A 111 -2.95 -21.89 -5.84
CA VAL A 111 -3.34 -21.67 -4.44
C VAL A 111 -2.41 -22.43 -3.51
N GLU A 112 -1.77 -21.72 -2.59
CA GLU A 112 -0.96 -22.31 -1.52
C GLU A 112 -1.79 -23.25 -0.63
N ARG A 113 -1.32 -24.49 -0.44
CA ARG A 113 -1.98 -25.56 0.33
C ARG A 113 -1.25 -25.91 1.62
N HIS A 114 -0.05 -25.36 1.82
CA HIS A 114 0.75 -25.53 3.01
C HIS A 114 0.59 -24.31 3.92
N PHE A 115 -0.14 -24.48 5.03
CA PHE A 115 -0.43 -23.40 5.98
C PHE A 115 0.84 -22.69 6.45
N GLY A 116 1.92 -23.41 6.75
CA GLY A 116 3.18 -22.81 7.21
C GLY A 116 3.86 -21.91 6.16
N ARG A 117 3.74 -22.23 4.86
CA ARG A 117 4.32 -21.41 3.79
C ARG A 117 3.48 -20.16 3.57
N TYR A 118 2.16 -20.32 3.66
CA TYR A 118 1.25 -19.19 3.60
C TYR A 118 1.42 -18.25 4.81
N ALA A 119 1.59 -18.80 6.02
CA ALA A 119 1.89 -18.02 7.20
C ALA A 119 3.20 -17.26 7.02
N LEU A 120 4.28 -17.93 6.55
CA LEU A 120 5.57 -17.29 6.24
C LEU A 120 5.45 -16.17 5.20
N PHE A 121 4.60 -16.33 4.19
CA PHE A 121 4.32 -15.25 3.22
C PHE A 121 3.81 -14.00 3.91
N VAL A 122 2.78 -14.12 4.76
CA VAL A 122 2.18 -12.97 5.46
C VAL A 122 3.10 -12.42 6.54
N THR A 123 3.87 -13.27 7.21
CA THR A 123 4.78 -12.89 8.31
C THR A 123 6.22 -12.70 7.89
N PHE A 124 6.50 -12.56 6.58
CA PHE A 124 7.85 -12.45 6.06
C PHE A 124 8.55 -11.23 6.67
N PHE A 125 9.40 -11.46 7.67
CA PHE A 125 9.88 -10.42 8.57
C PHE A 125 10.62 -9.26 7.89
N PRO A 126 11.38 -9.45 6.78
CA PRO A 126 12.09 -8.33 6.17
C PRO A 126 11.14 -7.22 5.71
N GLN A 127 9.90 -7.56 5.34
CA GLN A 127 8.93 -6.58 4.81
C GLN A 127 7.74 -6.30 5.73
N LEU A 128 7.53 -7.10 6.78
CA LEU A 128 6.29 -7.13 7.57
C LEU A 128 5.84 -5.74 8.09
N VAL A 129 6.78 -4.91 8.54
CA VAL A 129 6.47 -3.64 9.19
C VAL A 129 6.24 -2.50 8.20
N ALA A 130 7.16 -2.34 7.24
CA ALA A 130 7.18 -1.20 6.32
C ALA A 130 7.95 -1.48 5.02
N GLY A 131 8.13 -2.76 4.65
CA GLY A 131 8.77 -3.11 3.39
C GLY A 131 7.82 -2.99 2.20
N PRO A 132 8.30 -3.36 1.00
CA PRO A 132 7.46 -3.42 -0.19
C PRO A 132 6.23 -4.30 0.03
N ILE A 133 5.07 -3.82 -0.42
CA ILE A 133 3.83 -4.60 -0.41
C ILE A 133 3.91 -5.66 -1.50
N GLU A 134 4.39 -6.84 -1.13
CA GLU A 134 4.63 -7.92 -2.08
C GLU A 134 3.37 -8.52 -2.69
N ARG A 135 3.59 -9.11 -3.86
CA ARG A 135 2.58 -9.89 -4.57
C ARG A 135 2.71 -11.35 -4.25
N SER A 136 1.56 -12.00 -4.11
CA SER A 136 1.48 -13.44 -3.94
C SER A 136 2.19 -14.19 -5.08
N LYS A 137 2.02 -13.72 -6.33
CA LYS A 137 2.67 -14.27 -7.53
C LYS A 137 4.21 -14.22 -7.50
N ASN A 138 4.79 -13.21 -6.85
CA ASN A 138 6.24 -13.00 -6.86
C ASN A 138 6.91 -13.74 -5.69
N LEU A 139 6.41 -13.57 -4.47
CA LEU A 139 7.07 -14.09 -3.28
C LEU A 139 6.75 -15.56 -2.99
N LEU A 140 5.51 -16.03 -3.23
CA LEU A 140 5.14 -17.41 -2.86
C LEU A 140 5.92 -18.46 -3.65
N SER A 141 6.17 -18.23 -4.94
CA SER A 141 6.93 -19.17 -5.77
C SER A 141 8.35 -19.36 -5.26
N GLN A 142 8.96 -18.29 -4.76
CA GLN A 142 10.33 -18.33 -4.24
C GLN A 142 10.49 -19.19 -2.98
N PHE A 143 9.40 -19.48 -2.24
CA PHE A 143 9.45 -20.40 -1.09
C PHE A 143 9.54 -21.88 -1.47
N TYR A 144 9.38 -22.21 -2.75
CA TYR A 144 9.55 -23.57 -3.28
C TYR A 144 10.95 -23.81 -3.83
N GLU A 145 11.73 -22.73 -3.99
CA GLU A 145 13.08 -22.78 -4.53
C GLU A 145 14.10 -23.01 -3.41
N GLU A 146 15.15 -23.78 -3.72
CA GLU A 146 16.30 -23.92 -2.83
C GLU A 146 17.26 -22.75 -3.04
N HIS A 147 17.54 -22.02 -1.96
CA HIS A 147 18.39 -20.83 -2.00
C HIS A 147 19.82 -21.18 -1.57
N TYR A 148 20.68 -21.47 -2.55
CA TYR A 148 22.11 -21.69 -2.31
C TYR A 148 22.83 -20.38 -2.00
N PHE A 149 23.94 -20.47 -1.26
CA PHE A 149 24.78 -19.31 -0.97
C PHE A 149 25.39 -18.77 -2.27
N ASP A 150 25.19 -17.48 -2.50
CA ASP A 150 25.77 -16.73 -3.60
C ASP A 150 26.43 -15.47 -3.03
N TYR A 151 27.76 -15.41 -3.14
CA TYR A 151 28.55 -14.30 -2.61
C TYR A 151 28.12 -12.94 -3.20
N GLN A 152 27.84 -12.87 -4.51
CA GLN A 152 27.45 -11.62 -5.16
C GLN A 152 26.07 -11.18 -4.69
N ARG A 153 25.12 -12.12 -4.57
CA ARG A 153 23.78 -11.82 -4.05
C ARG A 153 23.85 -11.29 -2.62
N VAL A 154 24.61 -11.94 -1.74
CA VAL A 154 24.79 -11.54 -0.34
C VAL A 154 25.49 -10.18 -0.24
N LYS A 155 26.61 -9.99 -0.94
CA LYS A 155 27.33 -8.71 -1.00
C LYS A 155 26.41 -7.57 -1.44
N ASN A 156 25.67 -7.76 -2.53
CA ASN A 156 24.77 -6.74 -3.04
C ASN A 156 23.61 -6.44 -2.07
N GLY A 157 23.09 -7.46 -1.37
CA GLY A 157 22.09 -7.28 -0.33
C GLY A 157 22.61 -6.46 0.85
N LEU A 158 23.81 -6.78 1.35
CA LEU A 158 24.46 -6.06 2.44
C LEU A 158 24.79 -4.60 2.06
N LEU A 159 25.31 -4.36 0.87
CA LEU A 159 25.57 -3.01 0.37
C LEU A 159 24.29 -2.17 0.30
N LEU A 160 23.18 -2.79 -0.14
CA LEU A 160 21.88 -2.12 -0.17
C LEU A 160 21.37 -1.79 1.24
N MET A 161 21.56 -2.70 2.21
CA MET A 161 21.24 -2.42 3.62
C MET A 161 22.07 -1.27 4.18
N ILE A 162 23.38 -1.24 3.91
CA ILE A 162 24.27 -0.16 4.34
C ILE A 162 23.81 1.18 3.75
N TRP A 163 23.46 1.19 2.46
CA TRP A 163 22.94 2.38 1.80
C TRP A 163 21.63 2.85 2.45
N GLY A 164 20.69 1.94 2.70
CA GLY A 164 19.43 2.28 3.34
C GLY A 164 19.61 2.78 4.78
N LEU A 165 20.55 2.20 5.54
CA LEU A 165 20.93 2.68 6.87
C LEU A 165 21.52 4.09 6.83
N PHE A 166 22.38 4.38 5.84
CA PHE A 166 22.92 5.72 5.65
C PHE A 166 21.82 6.74 5.34
N GLN A 167 20.92 6.43 4.41
CA GLN A 167 19.79 7.33 4.09
C GLN A 167 18.91 7.59 5.32
N LYS A 168 18.61 6.55 6.10
CA LYS A 168 17.77 6.66 7.29
C LYS A 168 18.44 7.45 8.41
N ILE A 169 19.61 7.00 8.87
CA ILE A 169 20.25 7.50 10.09
C ILE A 169 21.01 8.81 9.85
N VAL A 170 21.66 8.94 8.70
CA VAL A 170 22.52 10.10 8.43
C VAL A 170 21.75 11.23 7.77
N ILE A 171 20.87 10.93 6.81
CA ILE A 171 20.15 11.96 6.06
C ILE A 171 18.79 12.26 6.73
N ALA A 172 17.92 11.25 6.86
CA ALA A 172 16.55 11.49 7.29
C ALA A 172 16.47 11.95 8.75
N ASP A 173 17.17 11.29 9.67
CA ASP A 173 17.12 11.66 11.08
C ASP A 173 17.75 13.05 11.35
N ARG A 174 18.73 13.49 10.52
CA ARG A 174 19.28 14.86 10.61
C ARG A 174 18.36 15.90 10.01
N ALA A 175 17.74 15.61 8.86
CA ALA A 175 16.71 16.47 8.28
C ALA A 175 15.51 16.64 9.24
N ALA A 176 15.14 15.57 9.94
CA ALA A 176 14.04 15.58 10.91
C ALA A 176 14.25 16.58 12.05
N ILE A 177 15.49 16.85 12.48
CA ILE A 177 15.77 17.85 13.52
C ILE A 177 15.29 19.23 13.05
N VAL A 178 15.68 19.65 11.84
CA VAL A 178 15.28 20.95 11.27
C VAL A 178 13.78 21.02 11.06
N VAL A 179 13.20 19.95 10.50
CA VAL A 179 11.75 19.88 10.22
C VAL A 179 10.95 19.96 11.51
N ASN A 180 11.30 19.17 12.52
CA ASN A 180 10.58 19.14 13.80
C ASN A 180 10.69 20.47 14.54
N THR A 181 11.84 21.14 14.51
CA THR A 181 12.01 22.46 15.14
C THR A 181 11.02 23.49 14.58
N VAL A 182 10.83 23.51 13.25
CA VAL A 182 9.92 24.46 12.59
C VAL A 182 8.46 24.02 12.69
N TYR A 183 8.16 22.74 12.43
CA TYR A 183 6.77 22.25 12.37
C TYR A 183 6.12 22.12 13.75
N ASN A 184 6.90 21.94 14.83
CA ASN A 184 6.35 21.94 16.18
C ASN A 184 6.08 23.34 16.73
N ASN A 185 6.63 24.40 16.11
CA ASN A 185 6.51 25.79 16.56
C ASN A 185 6.11 26.73 15.42
N LEU A 186 5.00 26.44 14.74
CA LEU A 186 4.54 27.18 13.55
C LEU A 186 4.29 28.67 13.79
N THR A 187 4.06 29.10 15.02
CA THR A 187 3.86 30.53 15.38
C THR A 187 5.17 31.29 15.55
N ALA A 188 6.29 30.60 15.75
CA ALA A 188 7.60 31.20 15.99
C ALA A 188 8.41 31.44 14.71
N TYR A 189 8.12 30.69 13.63
CA TYR A 189 8.86 30.72 12.38
C TYR A 189 7.97 31.14 11.22
N THR A 190 8.43 32.05 10.36
CA THR A 190 7.63 32.53 9.21
C THR A 190 8.48 32.72 7.95
N GLY A 191 7.83 32.62 6.78
CA GLY A 191 8.48 32.88 5.49
C GLY A 191 9.51 31.82 5.09
N PHE A 192 10.79 32.22 5.03
CA PHE A 192 11.88 31.42 4.43
C PHE A 192 12.16 30.12 5.20
N GLU A 193 12.13 30.16 6.53
CA GLU A 193 12.40 29.00 7.39
C GLU A 193 11.41 27.86 7.14
N VAL A 194 10.14 28.21 6.92
CA VAL A 194 9.07 27.25 6.59
C VAL A 194 9.30 26.62 5.22
N ILE A 195 9.78 27.38 4.22
CA ILE A 195 10.12 26.86 2.90
C ILE A 195 11.28 25.86 3.00
N VAL A 196 12.34 26.22 3.72
CA VAL A 196 13.49 25.33 3.96
C VAL A 196 13.02 24.07 4.68
N ALA A 197 12.26 24.19 5.77
CA ALA A 197 11.71 23.04 6.49
C ALA A 197 10.84 22.16 5.58
N THR A 198 10.04 22.74 4.68
CA THR A 198 9.22 21.98 3.73
C THR A 198 10.07 21.19 2.74
N MET A 199 11.16 21.77 2.24
CA MET A 199 12.11 21.08 1.36
C MET A 199 12.84 19.95 2.10
N PHE A 200 13.29 20.20 3.33
CA PHE A 200 13.90 19.18 4.18
C PHE A 200 12.92 18.07 4.54
N PHE A 201 11.64 18.38 4.72
CA PHE A 201 10.60 17.38 4.96
C PHE A 201 10.43 16.45 3.75
N ALA A 202 10.49 16.96 2.52
CA ALA A 202 10.48 16.12 1.33
C ALA A 202 11.67 15.15 1.31
N VAL A 203 12.88 15.65 1.58
CA VAL A 203 14.10 14.82 1.68
C VAL A 203 13.98 13.79 2.81
N GLN A 204 13.53 14.22 3.99
CA GLN A 204 13.32 13.37 5.16
C GLN A 204 12.40 12.20 4.82
N VAL A 205 11.18 12.47 4.33
CA VAL A 205 10.20 11.42 4.02
C VAL A 205 10.72 10.45 2.97
N TYR A 206 11.42 10.95 1.96
CA TYR A 206 12.02 10.10 0.94
C TYR A 206 13.13 9.22 1.49
N CYS A 207 14.13 9.80 2.16
CA CYS A 207 15.27 9.04 2.68
C CYS A 207 14.90 8.09 3.81
N ASP A 208 13.91 8.47 4.63
CA ASP A 208 13.35 7.60 5.67
C ASP A 208 12.74 6.36 5.02
N PHE A 209 11.81 6.57 4.10
CA PHE A 209 11.02 5.46 3.56
C PHE A 209 11.75 4.63 2.51
N CYS A 210 12.57 5.28 1.68
CA CYS A 210 13.51 4.61 0.78
C CYS A 210 14.52 3.81 1.58
N GLY A 211 15.11 4.38 2.64
CA GLY A 211 16.08 3.72 3.49
C GLY A 211 15.51 2.44 4.13
N TYR A 212 14.31 2.51 4.72
CA TYR A 212 13.63 1.32 5.24
C TYR A 212 13.33 0.28 4.16
N SER A 213 12.86 0.70 2.99
CA SER A 213 12.58 -0.21 1.88
C SER A 213 13.84 -0.90 1.38
N ASP A 214 14.96 -0.19 1.26
CA ASP A 214 16.24 -0.73 0.81
C ASP A 214 16.84 -1.70 1.82
N ILE A 215 16.70 -1.42 3.13
CA ILE A 215 17.07 -2.37 4.19
C ILE A 215 16.24 -3.66 4.08
N ALA A 216 14.92 -3.54 3.89
CA ALA A 216 14.03 -4.69 3.72
C ALA A 216 14.39 -5.53 2.49
N ILE A 217 14.62 -4.88 1.34
CA ILE A 217 15.01 -5.55 0.08
C ILE A 217 16.39 -6.20 0.23
N GLY A 218 17.35 -5.50 0.85
CA GLY A 218 18.69 -5.99 1.07
C GLY A 218 18.73 -7.22 1.98
N ALA A 219 18.01 -7.18 3.11
CA ALA A 219 17.87 -8.32 4.02
C ALA A 219 17.25 -9.54 3.32
N SER A 220 16.18 -9.32 2.54
CA SER A 220 15.54 -10.38 1.76
C SER A 220 16.50 -10.99 0.72
N ARG A 221 17.28 -10.15 0.04
CA ARG A 221 18.23 -10.58 -0.98
C ARG A 221 19.36 -11.44 -0.38
N VAL A 222 19.85 -11.09 0.81
CA VAL A 222 20.81 -11.94 1.56
C VAL A 222 20.23 -13.34 1.81
N MET A 223 18.94 -13.42 2.15
CA MET A 223 18.22 -14.68 2.36
C MET A 223 17.86 -15.45 1.09
N GLY A 224 18.10 -14.89 -0.10
CA GLY A 224 17.74 -15.51 -1.40
C GLY A 224 16.47 -14.98 -2.05
N PHE A 225 15.71 -14.13 -1.34
CA PHE A 225 14.42 -13.63 -1.83
C PHE A 225 14.57 -12.28 -2.56
N ASN A 226 13.97 -12.19 -3.74
CA ASN A 226 13.91 -10.98 -4.54
C ASN A 226 12.57 -10.27 -4.33
N LEU A 227 12.59 -9.21 -3.53
CA LEU A 227 11.45 -8.32 -3.34
C LEU A 227 11.36 -7.23 -4.42
N MET A 228 10.16 -6.68 -4.58
CA MET A 228 9.84 -5.55 -5.44
C MET A 228 10.56 -4.29 -4.97
N THR A 229 11.10 -3.52 -5.94
CA THR A 229 11.66 -2.20 -5.66
C THR A 229 10.56 -1.20 -5.33
N ASN A 230 10.75 -0.41 -4.27
CA ASN A 230 9.76 0.56 -3.84
C ASN A 230 9.99 1.98 -4.37
N PHE A 231 11.25 2.37 -4.60
CA PHE A 231 11.60 3.71 -5.08
C PHE A 231 12.55 3.66 -6.27
N ARG A 232 12.36 4.57 -7.23
CA ARG A 232 13.23 4.73 -8.40
C ARG A 232 13.44 6.20 -8.73
N GLN A 233 14.26 6.90 -7.95
CA GLN A 233 14.62 8.31 -8.18
C GLN A 233 13.39 9.20 -8.53
N PRO A 234 12.39 9.27 -7.62
CA PRO A 234 11.12 9.91 -7.92
C PRO A 234 11.23 11.41 -8.19
N TYR A 235 12.13 12.13 -7.50
CA TYR A 235 12.29 13.57 -7.68
C TYR A 235 12.93 13.98 -9.02
N PHE A 236 13.51 13.04 -9.77
CA PHE A 236 13.99 13.26 -11.13
C PHE A 236 12.90 13.02 -12.20
N SER A 237 11.64 12.84 -11.79
CA SER A 237 10.53 12.67 -12.73
C SER A 237 10.23 13.94 -13.51
N GLN A 238 9.93 13.80 -14.81
CA GLN A 238 9.54 14.91 -15.68
C GLN A 238 8.02 15.18 -15.64
N SER A 239 7.23 14.33 -15.00
CA SER A 239 5.79 14.48 -14.87
C SER A 239 5.24 13.84 -13.59
N ILE A 240 4.07 14.32 -13.12
CA ILE A 240 3.39 13.76 -11.94
C ILE A 240 3.05 12.27 -12.14
N LYS A 241 2.69 11.87 -13.37
CA LYS A 241 2.44 10.46 -13.69
C LYS A 241 3.70 9.61 -13.51
N GLU A 242 4.85 10.14 -13.92
CA GLU A 242 6.13 9.46 -13.75
C GLU A 242 6.57 9.43 -12.28
N PHE A 243 6.33 10.50 -11.53
CA PHE A 243 6.56 10.54 -10.08
C PHE A 243 5.88 9.36 -9.37
N TRP A 244 4.58 9.16 -9.58
CA TRP A 244 3.82 8.06 -8.97
C TRP A 244 4.18 6.66 -9.54
N ARG A 245 4.90 6.58 -10.65
CA ARG A 245 5.49 5.30 -11.14
C ARG A 245 6.84 4.99 -10.50
N ARG A 246 7.44 5.96 -9.81
CA ARG A 246 8.77 5.89 -9.20
C ARG A 246 8.73 6.01 -7.67
N TRP A 247 7.63 6.53 -7.12
CA TRP A 247 7.38 6.67 -5.68
C TRP A 247 6.51 5.52 -5.18
N HIS A 248 6.94 4.86 -4.11
CA HIS A 248 6.22 3.79 -3.41
C HIS A 248 5.50 2.79 -4.36
N ILE A 249 6.30 2.24 -5.27
CA ILE A 249 5.87 1.46 -6.44
C ILE A 249 5.00 0.28 -6.05
N SER A 250 5.29 -0.42 -4.95
CA SER A 250 4.49 -1.56 -4.51
C SER A 250 3.04 -1.15 -4.23
N LEU A 251 2.83 -0.02 -3.55
CA LEU A 251 1.50 0.49 -3.21
C LEU A 251 0.81 1.10 -4.43
N SER A 252 1.52 1.90 -5.23
CA SER A 252 0.92 2.51 -6.43
C SER A 252 0.47 1.45 -7.43
N THR A 253 1.25 0.37 -7.61
CA THR A 253 0.81 -0.77 -8.42
C THR A 253 -0.30 -1.57 -7.72
N TRP A 254 -0.30 -1.68 -6.38
CA TRP A 254 -1.42 -2.25 -5.61
C TRP A 254 -2.74 -1.57 -5.91
N PHE A 255 -2.82 -0.25 -5.72
CA PHE A 255 -4.03 0.49 -6.00
C PHE A 255 -4.43 0.45 -7.47
N ARG A 256 -3.45 0.51 -8.39
CA ARG A 256 -3.72 0.38 -9.82
C ARG A 256 -4.39 -0.96 -10.13
N ASP A 257 -3.80 -2.06 -9.68
CA ASP A 257 -4.20 -3.40 -10.11
C ASP A 257 -5.46 -3.88 -9.37
N TYR A 258 -5.62 -3.56 -8.08
CA TYR A 258 -6.70 -4.08 -7.26
C TYR A 258 -7.89 -3.14 -7.08
N VAL A 259 -7.73 -1.83 -7.32
CA VAL A 259 -8.81 -0.84 -7.21
C VAL A 259 -9.12 -0.19 -8.56
N TYR A 260 -8.13 0.42 -9.22
CA TYR A 260 -8.37 1.21 -10.42
C TYR A 260 -8.80 0.38 -11.65
N ILE A 261 -8.10 -0.72 -11.95
CA ILE A 261 -8.41 -1.59 -13.10
C ILE A 261 -9.81 -2.23 -12.97
N PRO A 262 -10.20 -2.83 -11.83
CA PRO A 262 -11.54 -3.40 -11.64
C PRO A 262 -12.69 -2.39 -11.79
N LEU A 263 -12.47 -1.12 -11.46
CA LEU A 263 -13.46 -0.05 -11.67
C LEU A 263 -13.66 0.32 -13.16
N GLY A 264 -12.91 -0.32 -14.07
CA GLY A 264 -12.96 -0.09 -15.52
C GLY A 264 -11.71 0.60 -16.08
N GLY A 265 -10.76 0.97 -15.20
CA GLY A 265 -9.46 1.52 -15.57
C GLY A 265 -9.55 2.69 -16.55
N SER A 266 -8.74 2.65 -17.61
CA SER A 266 -8.74 3.65 -18.69
C SER A 266 -9.62 3.28 -19.89
N ARG A 267 -10.38 2.18 -19.82
CA ARG A 267 -11.25 1.70 -20.92
C ARG A 267 -12.65 2.32 -20.87
N CYS A 268 -12.92 3.21 -19.92
CA CYS A 268 -14.20 3.88 -19.75
C CYS A 268 -14.19 5.33 -20.29
N SER A 269 -15.38 5.95 -20.37
CA SER A 269 -15.53 7.37 -20.72
C SER A 269 -14.67 8.27 -19.81
N LYS A 270 -14.30 9.47 -20.32
CA LYS A 270 -13.45 10.43 -19.61
C LYS A 270 -13.94 10.69 -18.17
N ILE A 271 -15.25 10.87 -17.97
CA ILE A 271 -15.86 11.09 -16.65
C ILE A 271 -15.65 9.88 -15.72
N LYS A 272 -15.91 8.66 -16.21
CA LYS A 272 -15.70 7.43 -15.42
C LYS A 272 -14.22 7.25 -15.07
N LYS A 273 -13.31 7.58 -15.98
CA LYS A 273 -11.86 7.56 -15.72
C LYS A 273 -11.47 8.50 -14.58
N TYR A 274 -11.95 9.75 -14.60
CA TYR A 274 -11.68 10.72 -13.52
C TYR A 274 -12.27 10.28 -12.18
N ARG A 275 -13.51 9.78 -12.18
CA ARG A 275 -14.13 9.22 -10.98
C ARG A 275 -13.31 8.05 -10.40
N ASN A 276 -12.86 7.14 -11.25
CA ASN A 276 -12.06 5.98 -10.81
C ASN A 276 -10.70 6.41 -10.25
N LEU A 277 -10.04 7.40 -10.87
CA LEU A 277 -8.81 8.00 -10.32
C LEU A 277 -9.07 8.65 -8.97
N MET A 278 -10.15 9.43 -8.83
CA MET A 278 -10.54 10.06 -7.58
C MET A 278 -10.76 9.03 -6.47
N ILE A 279 -11.54 7.98 -6.74
CA ILE A 279 -11.75 6.89 -5.77
C ILE A 279 -10.42 6.26 -5.37
N THR A 280 -9.54 5.98 -6.34
CA THR A 280 -8.24 5.35 -6.07
C THR A 280 -7.35 6.22 -5.18
N PHE A 281 -7.26 7.52 -5.44
CA PHE A 281 -6.46 8.45 -4.63
C PHE A 281 -7.09 8.74 -3.27
N LEU A 282 -8.41 8.80 -3.16
CA LEU A 282 -9.11 8.97 -1.87
C LEU A 282 -8.88 7.75 -0.97
N VAL A 283 -9.03 6.53 -1.51
CA VAL A 283 -8.75 5.30 -0.77
C VAL A 283 -7.26 5.21 -0.40
N SER A 284 -6.35 5.64 -1.29
CA SER A 284 -4.92 5.74 -0.97
C SER A 284 -4.64 6.77 0.13
N GLY A 285 -5.33 7.91 0.14
CA GLY A 285 -5.20 8.93 1.18
C GLY A 285 -5.70 8.42 2.53
N LEU A 286 -6.89 7.81 2.56
CA LEU A 286 -7.43 7.14 3.75
C LEU A 286 -6.45 6.08 4.28
N TRP A 287 -5.80 5.34 3.39
CA TRP A 287 -4.77 4.38 3.77
C TRP A 287 -3.55 5.02 4.44
N HIS A 288 -3.15 6.24 4.11
CA HIS A 288 -2.01 6.88 4.77
C HIS A 288 -2.33 7.39 6.17
N GLY A 289 -3.58 7.79 6.44
CA GLY A 289 -3.96 8.19 7.78
C GLY A 289 -5.44 8.53 7.92
N ALA A 290 -5.97 8.26 9.11
CA ALA A 290 -7.33 8.61 9.51
C ALA A 290 -7.40 10.07 9.98
N ASN A 291 -6.93 11.00 9.12
CA ASN A 291 -7.04 12.43 9.36
C ASN A 291 -7.52 13.12 8.09
N TRP A 292 -8.38 14.13 8.24
CA TRP A 292 -8.91 14.93 7.14
C TRP A 292 -7.80 15.54 6.27
N THR A 293 -6.61 15.80 6.81
CA THR A 293 -5.44 16.24 6.04
C THR A 293 -5.04 15.25 4.94
N TYR A 294 -5.10 13.94 5.20
CA TYR A 294 -4.80 12.90 4.21
C TYR A 294 -5.93 12.73 3.18
N VAL A 295 -7.19 12.89 3.62
CA VAL A 295 -8.36 12.88 2.73
C VAL A 295 -8.30 14.07 1.75
N VAL A 296 -8.00 15.26 2.26
CA VAL A 296 -7.86 16.48 1.47
C VAL A 296 -6.61 16.43 0.58
N GLY A 297 -5.49 15.87 1.06
CA GLY A 297 -4.27 15.67 0.25
C GLY A 297 -4.49 14.75 -0.96
N GLY A 298 -5.24 13.66 -0.77
CA GLY A 298 -5.68 12.79 -1.87
C GLY A 298 -6.56 13.52 -2.89
N ALA A 299 -7.45 14.41 -2.42
CA ALA A 299 -8.29 15.24 -3.29
C ALA A 299 -7.49 16.33 -4.04
N ARG A 300 -6.50 16.98 -3.40
CA ARG A 300 -5.66 18.03 -4.00
C ARG A 300 -4.71 17.50 -5.08
N THR A 301 -4.13 16.32 -4.88
CA THR A 301 -3.29 15.68 -5.92
C THR A 301 -4.06 15.53 -7.23
N LEU A 302 -5.38 15.29 -7.15
CA LEU A 302 -6.25 15.20 -8.32
C LEU A 302 -6.55 16.55 -8.99
N SER A 303 -6.66 17.66 -8.23
CA SER A 303 -6.88 18.99 -8.84
C SER A 303 -5.69 19.40 -9.71
N ASP A 304 -4.48 19.01 -9.35
CA ASP A 304 -3.28 19.27 -10.14
C ASP A 304 -3.20 18.36 -11.38
N PHE A 305 -3.66 17.11 -11.26
CA PHE A 305 -3.87 16.24 -12.43
C PHE A 305 -4.93 16.80 -13.39
N ARG A 306 -6.01 17.42 -12.89
CA ARG A 306 -7.03 18.07 -13.73
C ARG A 306 -6.46 19.27 -14.49
N ARG A 307 -5.58 20.06 -13.86
CA ARG A 307 -4.91 21.21 -14.49
C ARG A 307 -3.95 20.79 -15.61
N ASN A 308 -3.16 19.74 -15.41
CA ASN A 308 -2.20 19.27 -16.41
C ASN A 308 -2.82 18.48 -17.58
N PHE A 309 -4.03 17.93 -17.43
CA PHE A 309 -4.76 17.27 -18.52
C PHE A 309 -5.75 18.21 -19.26
N GLY A 310 -5.81 19.49 -18.89
CA GLY A 310 -6.70 20.49 -19.48
C GLY A 310 -6.22 21.11 -20.79
N THR A 311 -4.99 20.84 -21.25
CA THR A 311 -4.37 21.54 -22.39
C THR A 311 -3.74 20.63 -23.45
N SER A 312 -4.27 19.42 -23.67
CA SER A 312 -4.02 18.73 -24.94
C SER A 312 -5.30 18.74 -25.79
N LYS A 313 -5.46 19.78 -26.63
CA LYS A 313 -6.30 19.72 -27.83
C LYS A 313 -5.73 18.61 -28.71
N ILE A 314 -6.20 17.38 -28.54
CA ILE A 314 -5.99 16.31 -29.50
C ILE A 314 -7.07 16.50 -30.55
N LYS A 315 -6.65 16.98 -31.73
CA LYS A 315 -7.47 17.02 -32.95
C LYS A 315 -8.11 15.65 -33.13
N ASP A 316 -9.44 15.63 -33.19
CA ASP A 316 -10.20 14.48 -33.65
C ASP A 316 -9.72 14.13 -35.06
N ASN A 317 -9.04 12.99 -35.20
CA ASN A 317 -9.00 12.29 -36.47
C ASN A 317 -9.72 10.95 -36.27
N LYS A 318 -10.91 10.90 -36.86
CA LYS A 318 -11.76 9.72 -36.96
C LYS A 318 -11.03 8.63 -37.74
N GLY A 319 -11.24 7.38 -37.32
CA GLY A 319 -11.08 6.22 -38.20
C GLY A 319 -9.84 5.38 -37.94
N SER A 320 -9.98 4.34 -37.12
CA SER A 320 -9.53 2.98 -37.47
C SER A 320 -9.87 2.03 -36.32
N SER A 321 -10.60 0.98 -36.65
CA SER A 321 -10.87 -0.13 -35.74
C SER A 321 -9.56 -0.81 -35.35
N CYS A 322 -9.32 -1.00 -34.06
CA CYS A 322 -8.30 -1.94 -33.60
C CYS A 322 -8.95 -2.96 -32.67
N ARG A 323 -9.41 -4.05 -33.29
CA ARG A 323 -9.41 -5.40 -32.72
C ARG A 323 -7.96 -5.72 -32.34
N CYS A 324 -7.68 -5.98 -31.07
CA CYS A 324 -6.46 -6.71 -30.70
C CYS A 324 -6.77 -7.73 -29.62
N LYS A 325 -6.55 -8.98 -30.05
CA LYS A 325 -6.67 -10.23 -29.31
C LYS A 325 -5.70 -10.27 -28.13
N TYR A 326 -6.09 -11.08 -27.16
CA TYR A 326 -5.24 -11.72 -26.15
C TYR A 326 -3.79 -11.91 -26.60
N ILE A 327 -2.84 -11.48 -25.76
CA ILE A 327 -1.50 -12.05 -25.72
C ILE A 327 -1.15 -12.27 -24.25
N CYS A 328 -1.41 -13.49 -23.80
CA CYS A 328 -0.58 -14.17 -22.83
C CYS A 328 0.57 -14.81 -23.61
N THR A 329 1.80 -14.48 -23.24
CA THR A 329 3.01 -15.31 -23.34
C THR A 329 3.98 -14.79 -22.31
#